data_AF-A0AAI8VN02-F1
#
_entry.id   AF-A0AAI8VN02-F1
#
_cell.length_a   1.000
_cell.length_b   1.000
_cell.length_c   1.000
_cell.angle_alpha   90.00
_cell.angle_beta   90.00
_cell.angle_gamma   90.00
#
_symmetry.space_group_name_H-M   'P 1'
#
loop_
_entity.id
_entity.type
_entity.pdbx_description
1 polymer ?
#
loop_
_entity_poly.entity_id
_entity_poly.type
_entity_poly.pdbx_seq_one_letter_code
_entity_poly.pdbx_strand_id
1 'polypeptide(L)' 'MEVIALLLDRRGDEVPITEEVVKAAARNRGNGKEVIALLLDRRGDEVPITEEVVKVAARNRGNVKEVMSLLLDR' A
#
# COMPACT_ATOMS: atom_id res chain seq x y z
N MET A 1 -7.88 -11.13 -2.76
CA MET A 1 -8.27 -9.83 -3.36
C MET A 1 -7.83 -9.84 -4.81
N GLU A 2 -8.76 -9.88 -5.76
CA GLU A 2 -8.44 -10.16 -7.18
C GLU A 2 -8.51 -8.90 -8.05
N VAL A 3 -9.39 -7.96 -7.70
CA VAL A 3 -9.66 -6.75 -8.50
C VAL A 3 -8.46 -5.81 -8.59
N ILE A 4 -7.77 -5.52 -7.48
CA ILE A 4 -6.61 -4.62 -7.50
C ILE A 4 -5.45 -5.25 -8.28
N ALA A 5 -5.24 -6.56 -8.16
CA ALA A 5 -4.24 -7.27 -8.97
C ALA A 5 -4.56 -7.15 -10.46
N LEU A 6 -5.79 -7.44 -10.86
CA LEU A 6 -6.20 -7.31 -12.26
C LEU A 6 -6.07 -5.87 -12.78
N LEU A 7 -6.37 -4.86 -11.95
CA LEU A 7 -6.22 -3.46 -12.32
C LEU A 7 -4.75 -3.07 -12.54
N LEU A 8 -3.85 -3.50 -11.66
CA LEU A 8 -2.41 -3.26 -11.80
C LEU A 8 -1.83 -3.99 -13.03
N ASP A 9 -2.27 -5.23 -13.28
CA ASP A 9 -1.78 -6.02 -14.43
C ASP A 9 -2.23 -5.46 -15.78
N ARG A 10 -3.47 -4.95 -15.86
CA ARG A 10 -4.05 -4.50 -17.13
C ARG A 10 -3.86 -3.00 -17.39
N ARG A 11 -3.74 -2.20 -16.33
CA ARG A 11 -3.80 -0.73 -16.39
C ARG A 11 -2.85 -0.05 -15.40
N GLY A 12 -1.82 -0.74 -14.92
CA GLY A 12 -0.86 -0.21 -13.94
C GLY A 12 -0.30 1.14 -14.36
N ASP A 13 0.20 1.24 -15.58
CA ASP A 13 0.81 2.46 -16.13
C ASP A 13 -0.19 3.62 -16.30
N GLU A 14 -1.50 3.32 -16.40
CA GLU A 14 -2.54 4.34 -16.54
C GLU A 14 -2.97 4.92 -15.19
N VAL A 15 -2.66 4.25 -14.08
CA VAL A 15 -3.12 4.63 -12.74
C VAL A 15 -1.91 4.90 -11.84
N PRO A 16 -1.59 6.17 -11.52
CA PRO A 16 -0.46 6.47 -10.66
C PRO A 16 -0.70 6.00 -9.21
N ILE A 17 0.33 5.48 -8.56
CA ILE A 17 0.29 5.19 -7.13
C ILE A 17 0.56 6.48 -6.36
N THR A 18 -0.50 7.20 -6.02
CA THR A 18 -0.38 8.44 -5.26
C THR A 18 -0.25 8.17 -3.76
N GLU A 19 0.25 9.15 -3.02
CA GLU A 19 0.35 9.08 -1.56
C GLU A 19 -1.01 8.77 -0.90
N GLU A 20 -2.09 9.33 -1.43
CA GLU A 20 -3.44 9.09 -0.91
C GLU A 20 -3.92 7.65 -1.15
N VAL A 21 -3.50 7.01 -2.26
CA VAL A 21 -3.75 5.57 -2.48
C VAL A 21 -3.03 4.75 -1.41
N VAL A 22 -1.77 5.08 -1.12
CA VAL A 22 -0.98 4.36 -0.11
C VAL A 22 -1.56 4.57 1.29
N LYS A 23 -1.95 5.80 1.66
CA LYS A 23 -2.64 6.10 2.93
C LYS A 23 -3.97 5.35 3.04
N ALA A 24 -4.77 5.31 1.97
CA ALA A 24 -6.03 4.58 1.97
C ALA A 24 -5.80 3.07 2.20
N ALA A 25 -4.80 2.49 1.54
CA ALA A 25 -4.39 1.11 1.79
C ALA A 25 -3.92 0.90 3.23
N ALA A 26 -3.06 1.78 3.76
CA ALA A 26 -2.53 1.70 5.12
C ALA A 26 -3.63 1.80 6.20
N ARG A 27 -4.74 2.52 5.95
CA ARG A 27 -5.90 2.62 6.84
C ARG A 27 -6.86 1.45 6.74
N ASN A 28 -6.76 0.64 5.69
CA ASN A 28 -7.70 -0.44 5.42
C ASN A 28 -7.39 -1.64 6.33
N ARG A 29 -8.24 -1.85 7.35
CA ARG A 29 -8.10 -2.96 8.32
C ARG A 29 -8.38 -4.34 7.73
N GLY A 30 -9.15 -4.42 6.64
CA GLY A 30 -9.54 -5.70 6.03
C GLY A 30 -8.43 -6.29 5.18
N ASN A 31 -8.07 -5.58 4.11
CA ASN A 31 -7.09 -6.07 3.11
C ASN A 31 -5.92 -5.09 2.87
N GLY A 32 -5.73 -4.09 3.75
CA GLY A 32 -4.76 -3.03 3.52
C GLY A 32 -3.32 -3.51 3.42
N LYS A 33 -2.97 -4.53 4.20
CA LYS A 33 -1.67 -5.21 4.15
C LYS A 33 -1.46 -5.86 2.78
N GLU A 34 -2.43 -6.63 2.30
CA GLU A 34 -2.36 -7.33 1.02
C GLU A 34 -2.28 -6.34 -0.15
N VAL A 35 -3.00 -5.21 -0.05
CA VAL A 35 -2.91 -4.12 -1.03
C VAL A 35 -1.49 -3.52 -1.03
N ILE A 36 -0.93 -3.17 0.14
CA ILE A 36 0.41 -2.59 0.22
C ILE A 36 1.48 -3.57 -0.28
N ALA A 37 1.40 -4.83 0.09
CA ALA A 37 2.33 -5.85 -0.39
C ALA A 37 2.30 -5.96 -1.92
N LEU A 38 1.10 -5.97 -2.52
CA LEU A 38 0.93 -6.06 -3.97
C LEU A 38 1.45 -4.81 -4.71
N LEU A 39 1.23 -3.63 -4.13
CA LEU A 39 1.77 -2.38 -4.68
C LEU A 39 3.30 -2.35 -4.65
N LEU A 40 3.90 -2.80 -3.54
CA LEU A 40 5.36 -2.87 -3.39
C LEU A 40 5.99 -3.92 -4.31
N ASP A 41 5.37 -5.11 -4.44
CA ASP A 41 5.86 -6.20 -5.28
C ASP A 41 5.89 -5.82 -6.77
N ARG A 42 4.83 -5.16 -7.26
CA ARG A 42 4.68 -4.86 -8.69
C ARG A 42 5.24 -3.51 -9.11
N ARG A 43 5.20 -2.53 -8.21
CA ARG A 43 5.49 -1.12 -8.52
C ARG A 43 6.22 -0.43 -7.36
N GLY A 44 7.07 -1.17 -6.65
CA GLY A 44 7.76 -0.70 -5.46
C GLY A 44 8.33 0.70 -5.59
N ASP A 45 9.14 0.95 -6.62
CA ASP A 45 9.79 2.24 -6.88
C ASP A 45 8.84 3.42 -7.04
N GLU A 46 7.58 3.15 -7.40
CA GLU A 46 6.55 4.17 -7.58
C GLU A 46 5.72 4.41 -6.32
N VAL A 47 5.86 3.56 -5.28
CA VAL A 47 5.11 3.70 -4.02
C VAL A 47 5.72 4.82 -3.17
N PRO A 48 5.02 5.95 -2.96
CA PRO A 48 5.49 7.03 -2.11
C PRO A 48 5.37 6.65 -0.62
N ILE A 49 6.48 6.27 -0.01
CA ILE A 49 6.55 6.04 1.43
C ILE A 49 7.01 7.32 2.11
N THR A 50 6.04 8.21 2.36
CA THR A 50 6.26 9.48 3.07
C THR A 50 6.13 9.29 4.59
N GLU A 51 6.63 10.26 5.35
CA GLU A 51 6.42 10.30 6.80
C GLU A 51 4.93 10.24 7.17
N GLU A 52 4.06 10.89 6.40
CA GLU A 52 2.62 10.88 6.63
C GLU A 52 1.99 9.51 6.35
N VAL A 53 2.45 8.78 5.33
CA VAL A 53 2.06 7.38 5.11
C VAL A 53 2.43 6.51 6.32
N VAL A 54 3.65 6.65 6.82
CA VAL A 54 4.14 5.90 7.98
C VAL A 54 3.32 6.23 9.24
N LYS A 55 3.04 7.51 9.51
CA LYS A 55 2.17 7.93 10.63
C LYS A 55 0.77 7.33 10.51
N VAL A 56 0.21 7.32 9.31
CA VAL A 56 -1.12 6.75 9.04
C VAL A 56 -1.13 5.25 9.31
N ALA A 57 -0.12 4.51 8.83
CA ALA A 57 0.06 3.08 9.10
C ALA A 57 0.19 2.80 10.60
N ALA A 58 1.03 3.58 11.30
CA ALA A 58 1.26 3.45 12.75
C ALA A 58 -0.03 3.62 13.59
N ARG A 59 -1.00 4.41 13.11
CA ARG A 59 -2.29 4.61 13.77
C ARG A 59 -3.29 3.48 13.52
N ASN A 60 -3.04 2.60 12.55
CA ASN A 60 -3.94 1.51 12.21
C ASN A 60 -3.70 0.26 13.07
N ARG A 61 -4.29 0.24 14.28
CA ARG A 61 -4.11 -0.81 15.29
C ARG A 61 -4.36 -2.26 14.82
N GLY A 62 -5.14 -2.47 13.76
CA GLY A 62 -5.48 -3.82 13.30
C GLY A 62 -4.33 -4.57 12.63
N ASN A 63 -3.51 -3.86 11.83
CA ASN A 63 -2.46 -4.44 10.98
C ASN A 63 -1.14 -3.65 11.10
N VAL A 64 -0.95 -2.92 12.20
CA VAL A 64 0.16 -1.94 12.33
C VAL A 64 1.51 -2.61 12.13
N LYS A 65 1.72 -3.79 12.72
CA LYS A 65 3.01 -4.47 12.68
C LYS A 65 3.36 -4.91 11.27
N GLU A 66 2.41 -5.54 10.58
CA GLU A 66 2.59 -6.09 9.24
C GLU A 66 2.75 -4.99 8.20
N VAL A 67 1.90 -3.94 8.27
CA VAL A 67 1.99 -2.80 7.35
C VAL A 67 3.28 -2.03 7.57
N MET A 68 3.70 -1.81 8.82
CA MET A 68 4.96 -1.12 9.11
C MET A 68 6.17 -1.92 8.64
N SER A 69 6.16 -3.25 8.79
CA SER A 69 7.22 -4.11 8.24
C SER A 69 7.37 -3.89 6.74
N LEU A 70 6.27 -4.03 5.98
CA LEU A 70 6.29 -3.85 4.52
C LEU A 70 6.79 -2.46 4.09
N LEU A 71 6.40 -1.41 4.80
CA LEU A 71 6.78 -0.04 4.44
C LEU A 71 8.24 0.30 4.80
N LEU A 72 8.81 -0.36 5.81
CA LEU A 72 10.16 -0.08 6.31
C LEU A 72 11.23 -1.06 5.83
N ASP A 73 10.84 -2.26 5.38
CA ASP A 73 11.74 -3.33 4.92
C ASP A 73 12.18 -3.16 3.45
N ARG A 74 12.29 -1.92 2.94
CA ARG A 74 12.83 -1.67 1.59
C ARG A 74 14.33 -1.88 1.52
#